data_AF-A0A089KRJ4-F1
#
_entry.id   AF-A0A089KRJ4-F1
#
_cell.length_a   1.000
_cell.length_b   1.000
_cell.length_c   1.000
_cell.angle_alpha   90.00
_cell.angle_beta   90.00
_cell.angle_gamma   90.00
#
_symmetry.space_group_name_H-M   'P 1'
#
loop_
_entity.id
_entity.type
_entity.pdbx_description
1 polymer ?
#
loop_
_entity_poly.entity_id
_entity_poly.type
_entity_poly.pdbx_seq_one_letter_code
_entity_poly.pdbx_strand_id
1 'polypeptide(L)' 'MIVEIDGYFENVLLIGKTCSIIELKNMYIIVKSHCTNIMDIPAIFCRLFDFELIYEVYKEGIDFVIDTDTDHVYTPRY' A
#
# COMPACT_ATOMS: atom_id res chain seq x y z
N MET A 1 -2.29 11.19 -0.26
CA MET A 1 -1.53 10.34 -1.21
C MET A 1 -2.21 8.99 -1.26
N ILE A 2 -2.37 8.45 -2.46
CA ILE A 2 -3.09 7.21 -2.73
C ILE A 2 -2.08 6.11 -3.06
N VAL A 3 -2.17 5.03 -2.32
CA VAL A 3 -1.31 3.86 -2.47
C VAL A 3 -2.19 2.67 -2.81
N GLU A 4 -1.88 2.00 -3.91
CA GLU A 4 -2.45 0.70 -4.23
C GLU A 4 -1.61 -0.38 -3.55
N ILE A 5 -2.24 -1.27 -2.79
CA ILE A 5 -1.64 -2.55 -2.43
C ILE A 5 -2.15 -3.55 -3.45
N ASP A 6 -1.23 -4.01 -4.29
CA ASP A 6 -1.49 -4.95 -5.38
C ASP A 6 -0.90 -6.30 -5.02
N GLY A 7 -1.69 -7.36 -5.19
CA GLY A 7 -1.28 -8.72 -4.92
C GLY A 7 -2.24 -9.70 -5.57
N TYR A 8 -1.80 -10.95 -5.69
CA TYR A 8 -2.56 -11.99 -6.37
C TYR A 8 -3.98 -12.18 -5.82
N PHE A 9 -4.17 -11.98 -4.51
CA PHE A 9 -5.42 -12.21 -3.81
C PHE A 9 -6.21 -10.94 -3.48
N GLU A 10 -5.57 -9.76 -3.52
CA GLU A 10 -6.21 -8.51 -3.15
C GLU A 10 -5.60 -7.32 -3.91
N ASN A 11 -6.48 -6.41 -4.29
CA ASN A 11 -6.11 -5.12 -4.82
C ASN A 11 -6.94 -4.08 -4.06
N VAL A 12 -6.27 -3.27 -3.24
CA VAL A 12 -6.94 -2.31 -2.35
C VAL A 12 -6.25 -0.96 -2.40
N LEU A 13 -7.05 0.09 -2.28
CA LEU A 13 -6.56 1.47 -2.27
C LEU A 13 -6.51 2.00 -0.84
N LEU A 14 -5.39 2.62 -0.50
CA LEU A 14 -5.16 3.31 0.76
C LEU A 14 -5.00 4.80 0.53
N ILE A 15 -5.58 5.63 1.39
CA ILE A 15 -5.29 7.07 1.47
C ILE A 15 -4.61 7.41 2.79
N GLY A 16 -3.59 8.27 2.70
CA GLY A 16 -2.92 8.75 3.90
C GLY A 16 -2.00 9.94 3.63
N LYS A 17 -1.16 10.22 4.63
CA LYS A 17 -0.16 11.28 4.57
C LYS A 17 0.76 11.11 3.36
N THR A 18 1.20 12.23 2.80
CA THR A 18 2.20 12.23 1.74
C THR A 18 3.53 11.70 2.28
N CYS A 19 4.14 10.75 1.58
CA CYS A 19 5.48 10.27 1.87
C CYS A 19 6.25 9.99 0.58
N SER A 20 7.57 9.94 0.69
CA SER A 20 8.46 9.52 -0.39
C SER A 20 8.37 8.01 -0.63
N ILE A 21 8.79 7.58 -1.82
CA ILE A 21 8.89 6.16 -2.16
C ILE A 21 9.81 5.39 -1.21
N ILE A 22 10.85 6.04 -0.65
CA ILE A 22 11.78 5.42 0.28
C ILE A 22 11.10 5.17 1.64
N GLU A 23 10.33 6.15 2.12
CA GLU A 23 9.53 5.99 3.34
C GLU A 23 8.48 4.89 3.16
N LEU A 24 7.80 4.85 2.02
CA LEU A 24 6.80 3.83 1.72
C LEU A 24 7.41 2.41 1.67
N LYS A 25 8.62 2.27 1.10
CA LYS A 25 9.39 1.01 1.16
C LYS A 25 9.71 0.57 2.59
N ASN A 26 10.16 1.50 3.43
CA ASN A 26 10.44 1.19 4.83
C ASN A 26 9.18 0.80 5.59
N MET A 27 8.06 1.50 5.36
CA MET A 27 6.75 1.15 5.91
C MET A 27 6.33 -0.27 5.52
N TYR A 28 6.47 -0.62 4.24
CA TYR A 28 6.16 -1.96 3.74
C TYR A 28 7.02 -3.05 4.41
N ILE A 29 8.34 -2.84 4.53
CA ILE A 29 9.25 -3.78 5.21
C ILE A 29 8.81 -4.01 6.66
N ILE A 30 8.46 -2.93 7.38
CA ILE A 30 7.96 -3.02 8.76
C ILE A 30 6.67 -3.84 8.81
N VAL A 31 5.68 -3.54 7.96
CA VAL A 31 4.41 -4.28 7.93
C VAL A 31 4.64 -5.76 7.62
N LYS A 32 5.45 -6.06 6.60
CA LYS A 32 5.79 -7.43 6.21
C LYS A 32 6.42 -8.22 7.36
N SER A 33 7.28 -7.60 8.16
CA SER A 33 7.88 -8.26 9.34
C SER A 33 6.89 -8.57 10.48
N HIS A 34 5.74 -7.90 10.51
CA HIS A 34 4.67 -8.12 11.50
C HIS A 34 3.54 -9.00 10.95
N CYS A 35 3.64 -9.44 9.69
CA CYS A 35 2.55 -10.06 8.97
C CYS A 35 2.84 -11.53 8.69
N THR A 36 1.98 -12.43 9.20
CA THR A 36 2.06 -13.87 8.91
C THR A 36 1.22 -14.27 7.70
N ASN A 37 0.23 -13.46 7.34
CA ASN A 37 -0.67 -13.69 6.22
C ASN A 37 -0.74 -12.43 5.36
N ILE A 38 -0.35 -12.53 4.09
CA ILE A 38 -0.25 -11.39 3.17
C ILE A 38 -1.54 -10.55 3.09
N MET A 39 -2.71 -11.19 3.25
CA MET A 39 -4.03 -10.53 3.26
C MET A 39 -4.24 -9.56 4.42
N ASP A 40 -3.43 -9.65 5.48
CA ASP A 40 -3.52 -8.75 6.62
C ASP A 40 -2.68 -7.48 6.42
N ILE A 41 -1.87 -7.40 5.34
CA ILE A 41 -0.99 -6.26 5.06
C ILE A 41 -1.77 -4.95 5.03
N PRO A 42 -2.89 -4.80 4.30
CA PRO A 42 -3.61 -3.52 4.26
C PRO A 42 -4.10 -3.05 5.63
N ALA A 43 -4.66 -3.97 6.43
CA ALA A 43 -5.17 -3.65 7.75
C ALA A 43 -4.04 -3.26 8.73
N ILE A 44 -2.91 -3.98 8.68
CA ILE A 44 -1.73 -3.67 9.50
C ILE A 44 -1.13 -2.34 9.06
N PHE A 45 -1.02 -2.10 7.75
CA PHE A 45 -0.48 -0.86 7.18
C PHE A 45 -1.29 0.36 7.65
N CYS A 46 -2.62 0.29 7.54
CA CYS A 46 -3.54 1.32 8.02
C CYS A 46 -3.31 1.62 9.51
N ARG A 47 -3.27 0.56 10.34
CA ARG A 47 -3.10 0.68 11.79
C ARG A 47 -1.74 1.26 12.22
N LEU A 48 -0.65 0.92 11.51
CA LEU A 48 0.69 1.36 11.89
C LEU A 48 1.04 2.77 11.42
N PHE A 49 0.45 3.23 10.31
CA PHE A 49 0.87 4.46 9.65
C PHE A 49 -0.22 5.50 9.44
N ASP A 50 -1.40 5.28 10.03
CA ASP A 50 -2.58 6.16 9.93
C ASP A 50 -3.02 6.37 8.47
N PHE A 51 -3.06 5.26 7.73
CA PHE A 51 -3.71 5.18 6.41
C PHE A 51 -5.13 4.64 6.57
N GLU A 52 -5.98 4.93 5.60
CA GLU A 52 -7.38 4.49 5.57
C GLU A 52 -7.68 3.77 4.25
N LEU A 53 -8.51 2.73 4.31
CA LEU A 53 -9.01 2.03 3.11
C LEU A 53 -10.00 2.92 2.35
N ILE A 54 -9.86 2.96 1.03
CA ILE A 54 -10.80 3.62 0.14
C ILE A 54 -11.61 2.56 -0.61
N TYR A 55 -12.93 2.68 -0.57
CA TYR A 55 -13.86 1.77 -1.24
C TYR A 55 -14.44 2.36 -2.54
N GLU A 56 -14.21 3.64 -2.81
CA GLU A 56 -14.71 4.32 -4.00
C GLU A 56 -13.72 4.30 -5.16
N VAL A 57 -14.25 4.30 -6.38
CA VAL A 57 -13.46 4.42 -7.62
C VAL A 57 -12.80 5.79 -7.63
N TYR A 58 -11.51 5.83 -7.27
CA TYR A 58 -10.77 7.08 -7.21
C TYR A 58 -10.37 7.52 -8.63
N LYS A 59 -10.81 8.70 -9.04
CA LYS A 59 -10.53 9.26 -10.38
C LYS A 59 -9.15 9.93 -10.49
N GLU A 60 -8.52 10.29 -9.37
CA GLU A 60 -7.32 11.15 -9.36
C GLU A 60 -5.99 10.39 -9.54
N GLY A 61 -6.04 9.09 -9.87
CA GLY A 61 -4.85 8.28 -10.14
C GLY A 61 -4.15 7.77 -8.89
N ILE A 62 -3.29 6.77 -9.07
CA ILE A 62 -2.52 6.13 -7.99
C ILE A 62 -1.14 6.77 -7.93
N ASP A 63 -0.71 7.24 -6.74
CA ASP A 63 0.60 7.85 -6.56
C ASP A 63 1.71 6.78 -6.51
N PHE A 64 1.45 5.68 -5.81
CA PHE A 64 2.38 4.55 -5.65
C PHE A 64 1.64 3.22 -5.60
N VAL A 65 2.32 2.17 -6.06
CA VAL A 65 1.89 0.77 -5.94
C VAL A 65 2.86 0.04 -5.02
N ILE A 66 2.32 -0.73 -4.08
CA ILE A 66 3.01 -1.75 -3.29
C ILE A 66 2.58 -3.10 -3.87
N ASP A 67 3.44 -3.70 -4.68
CA ASP A 67 3.26 -5.04 -5.23
C ASP A 67 3.78 -6.05 -4.20
N THR A 68 2.84 -6.77 -3.61
CA THR A 68 3.08 -7.77 -2.57
C THR A 68 3.53 -9.12 -3.12
N ASP A 69 3.32 -9.39 -4.41
CA ASP A 69 3.80 -10.59 -5.09
C ASP A 69 5.29 -10.47 -5.43
N THR A 70 5.76 -9.27 -5.78
CA THR A 70 7.16 -9.00 -6.18
C THR A 70 7.99 -8.21 -5.16
N ASP A 71 7.40 -7.80 -4.04
CA ASP A 71 8.02 -6.93 -3.02
C ASP A 71 8.50 -5.58 -3.57
N HIS A 72 7.87 -5.09 -4.64
CA HIS A 72 8.24 -3.84 -5.27
C HIS A 72 7.32 -2.70 -4.86
N VAL A 73 7.93 -1.54 -4.61
CA VAL A 73 7.20 -0.29 -4.42
C VAL A 73 7.64 0.68 -5.52
N TYR A 74 6.68 1.16 -6.31
CA TYR A 74 6.94 1.94 -7.51
C TYR A 74 5.84 2.96 -7.82
N THR A 75 6.15 3.95 -8.66
CA THR A 75 5.14 4.87 -9.23
C THR A 75 4.58 4.21 -10.50
N PRO A 76 3.26 4.07 -10.63
CA PRO A 76 2.66 3.45 -11.80
C PRO A 76 2.95 4.29 -13.06
N ARG A 77 3.10 3.62 -14.21
CA ARG A 77 3.22 4.26 -15.53
C ARG A 77 2.05 3.80 -16.38
N TYR A 78 1.22 4.74 -16.83
CA TYR A 78 0.10 4.51 -17.73
C TYR A 78 0.47 4.84 -19.17
#